data_AF-A0A533RWK4-F1
#
_entry.id   AF-A0A533RWK4-F1
#
_cell.length_a   1.000
_cell.length_b   1.000
_cell.length_c   1.000
_cell.angle_alpha   90.00
_cell.angle_beta   90.00
_cell.angle_gamma   90.00
#
_symmetry.space_group_name_H-M   'P 1'
#
loop_
_entity.id
_entity.type
_entity.pdbx_description
1 polymer ?
#
loop_
_entity_poly.entity_id
_entity_poly.type
_entity_poly.pdbx_seq_one_letter_code
_entity_poly.pdbx_strand_id
1 'polypeptide(L)'
;MAKLRFDPTPTLLSSGNEAIVYFTERDVLEQEVAPINNLWQLPEALKTLRNQQPDGSWKYTGKKTVSYPKYHYPLLQTWKTFRVLVEQYEFTKKHHAAREAAEFLFSCQTQQGDIRGMLANQYATYY
;
A
#
# COMPACT_ATOMS: atom_id res chain seq x y z
N MET A 1 11.53 27.33 -4.51
CA MET A 1 11.20 26.31 -3.49
C MET A 1 11.62 26.83 -2.13
N ALA A 2 10.76 26.74 -1.11
CA ALA A 2 11.11 27.17 0.24
C ALA A 2 12.13 26.18 0.83
N LYS A 3 13.31 26.67 1.21
CA LYS A 3 14.34 25.85 1.83
C LYS A 3 13.88 25.48 3.25
N LEU A 4 13.82 24.18 3.55
CA LEU A 4 13.52 23.71 4.90
C LEU A 4 14.58 24.24 5.86
N ARG A 5 14.19 24.47 7.12
CA ARG A 5 15.12 24.92 8.18
C ARG A 5 16.19 23.87 8.49
N PHE A 6 15.90 22.61 8.22
CA PHE A 6 16.78 21.47 8.42
C PHE A 6 16.81 20.64 7.15
N ASP A 7 17.97 20.12 6.81
CA ASP A 7 18.12 19.12 5.74
C ASP A 7 17.76 17.75 6.31
N PRO A 8 16.67 17.10 5.84
CA PRO A 8 16.27 15.79 6.34
C PRO A 8 17.13 14.65 5.77
N THR A 9 17.90 14.89 4.72
CA THR A 9 18.61 13.85 3.96
C THR A 9 19.50 12.96 4.84
N PRO A 10 20.36 13.50 5.73
CA PRO A 10 21.22 12.65 6.55
C PRO A 10 20.42 11.70 7.45
N THR A 11 19.29 12.16 8.00
CA THR A 11 18.41 11.36 8.86
C THR A 11 17.68 10.27 8.08
N LEU A 12 17.24 10.57 6.86
CA LEU A 12 16.55 9.60 6.00
C LEU A 12 17.50 8.49 5.55
N LEU A 13 18.72 8.85 5.15
CA LEU A 13 19.76 7.90 4.75
C LEU A 13 20.23 7.02 5.91
N SER A 14 20.29 7.56 7.14
CA SER A 14 20.69 6.81 8.33
C SER A 14 19.53 6.09 9.03
N SER A 15 18.34 6.01 8.41
CA SER A 15 17.13 5.49 9.07
C SER A 15 17.15 3.98 9.33
N GLY A 16 18.02 3.24 8.64
CA GLY A 16 18.04 1.77 8.67
C GLY A 16 16.87 1.11 7.94
N ASN A 17 16.02 1.89 7.26
CA ASN A 17 14.92 1.39 6.44
C ASN A 17 15.29 1.48 4.96
N GLU A 18 15.49 0.33 4.32
CA GLU A 18 15.96 0.22 2.94
C GLU A 18 15.05 0.92 1.92
N ALA A 19 13.73 0.91 2.13
CA ALA A 19 12.79 1.62 1.25
C ALA A 19 12.93 3.14 1.39
N ILE A 20 13.08 3.65 2.62
CA ILE A 20 13.29 5.09 2.86
C ILE A 20 14.60 5.54 2.23
N VAL A 21 15.68 4.77 2.42
CA VAL A 21 16.99 5.07 1.81
C VAL A 21 16.88 5.12 0.29
N TYR A 22 16.28 4.09 -0.32
CA TYR A 22 16.07 4.01 -1.76
C TYR A 22 15.34 5.23 -2.32
N PHE A 23 14.20 5.62 -1.74
CA PHE A 23 13.45 6.78 -2.23
C PHE A 23 14.14 8.11 -1.93
N THR A 24 14.96 8.18 -0.89
CA THR A 24 15.78 9.37 -0.62
C THR A 24 16.85 9.53 -1.69
N GLU A 25 17.57 8.46 -2.01
CA GLU A 25 18.59 8.46 -3.07
C GLU A 25 17.96 8.78 -4.43
N ARG A 26 16.86 8.12 -4.79
CA ARG A 26 16.20 8.30 -6.09
C ARG A 26 15.47 9.63 -6.24
N ASP A 27 14.63 10.00 -5.28
CA ASP A 27 13.64 11.08 -5.47
C ASP A 27 14.07 12.40 -4.82
N VAL A 28 14.94 12.36 -3.81
CA VAL A 28 15.42 13.58 -3.12
C VAL A 28 16.82 13.97 -3.62
N LEU A 29 17.69 12.99 -3.83
CA LEU A 29 19.06 13.20 -4.32
C LEU A 29 19.23 13.00 -5.82
N GLU A 30 18.18 12.54 -6.51
CA GLU A 30 18.16 12.31 -7.97
C GLU A 30 19.29 11.39 -8.45
N GLN A 31 19.68 10.42 -7.62
CA GLN A 31 20.73 9.46 -7.92
C GLN A 31 20.19 8.31 -8.77
N GLU A 32 21.05 7.74 -9.62
CA GLU A 32 20.76 6.48 -10.27
C GLU A 32 20.80 5.36 -9.23
N VAL A 33 19.64 4.75 -8.99
CA VAL A 33 19.46 3.62 -8.07
C VAL A 33 19.14 2.35 -8.84
N ALA A 34 19.21 1.21 -8.14
CA ALA A 34 18.79 -0.08 -8.70
C ALA A 34 17.29 -0.07 -9.08
N PRO A 35 16.81 -1.04 -9.88
CA PRO A 35 15.40 -1.11 -10.24
C PRO A 35 14.47 -1.29 -9.05
N ILE A 36 13.26 -0.74 -9.15
CA ILE A 36 12.24 -0.77 -8.08
C ILE A 36 11.87 -2.18 -7.61
N ASN A 37 12.02 -3.18 -8.49
CA ASN A 37 11.77 -4.58 -8.19
C ASN A 37 12.63 -5.12 -7.03
N ASN A 38 13.74 -4.45 -6.71
CA ASN A 38 14.57 -4.78 -5.54
C ASN A 38 13.79 -4.53 -4.24
N LEU A 39 12.98 -3.47 -4.17
CA LEU A 39 12.13 -3.20 -3.01
C LEU A 39 11.08 -4.29 -2.80
N TRP A 40 10.66 -4.97 -3.86
CA TRP A 40 9.70 -6.07 -3.77
C TRP A 40 10.29 -7.32 -3.12
N GLN A 41 11.63 -7.44 -3.08
CA GLN A 41 12.34 -8.54 -2.44
C GLN A 41 12.63 -8.30 -0.95
N LEU A 42 12.26 -7.12 -0.42
CA LEU A 42 12.49 -6.82 0.99
C LEU A 42 11.69 -7.78 1.90
N PRO A 43 12.25 -8.18 3.05
CA PRO A 43 11.62 -9.15 3.94
C PRO A 43 10.18 -8.79 4.33
N GLU A 44 9.90 -7.51 4.59
CA GLU A 44 8.56 -7.04 4.96
C GLU A 44 7.56 -7.05 3.79
N ALA A 45 8.02 -6.77 2.56
CA ALA A 45 7.20 -6.91 1.37
C ALA A 45 6.87 -8.39 1.14
N LEU A 46 7.88 -9.28 1.16
CA LEU A 46 7.69 -10.72 0.97
C LEU A 46 6.79 -11.34 2.06
N LYS A 47 6.98 -10.95 3.33
CA LYS A 47 6.12 -11.38 4.44
C LYS A 47 4.67 -10.96 4.23
N THR A 48 4.45 -9.76 3.69
CA THR A 48 3.11 -9.30 3.33
C THR A 48 2.49 -10.19 2.25
N LEU A 49 3.24 -10.47 1.17
CA LEU A 49 2.78 -11.30 0.05
C LEU A 49 2.44 -12.74 0.46
N ARG A 50 3.19 -13.34 1.38
CA ARG A 50 2.95 -14.71 1.89
C ARG A 50 1.57 -14.90 2.53
N ASN A 51 0.95 -13.82 3.00
CA ASN A 51 -0.35 -13.86 3.66
C ASN A 51 -1.53 -13.56 2.72
N GLN A 52 -1.27 -13.36 1.42
CA GLN A 52 -2.31 -13.14 0.42
C GLN A 52 -3.12 -14.42 0.19
N GLN A 53 -4.44 -14.29 0.11
CA GLN A 53 -5.35 -15.39 -0.21
C GLN A 53 -5.43 -15.61 -1.73
N PRO A 54 -5.93 -16.78 -2.19
CA PRO A 54 -6.05 -17.08 -3.61
C PRO A 54 -6.93 -16.11 -4.41
N ASP A 55 -7.87 -15.44 -3.75
CA ASP A 55 -8.73 -14.41 -4.35
C ASP A 55 -8.09 -13.01 -4.38
N GLY A 56 -6.82 -12.90 -3.98
CA GLY A 56 -6.08 -11.63 -3.91
C GLY A 56 -6.25 -10.86 -2.61
N SER A 57 -7.14 -11.28 -1.71
CA SER A 57 -7.44 -10.56 -0.47
C SER A 57 -6.51 -10.91 0.71
N TRP A 58 -6.54 -10.09 1.77
CA TRP A 58 -5.92 -10.43 3.06
C TRP A 58 -6.98 -10.66 4.14
N LYS A 59 -6.73 -11.67 4.97
CA LYS A 59 -7.63 -12.03 6.06
C LYS A 59 -7.57 -11.00 7.19
N TYR A 60 -8.72 -10.46 7.55
CA TYR A 60 -8.86 -9.62 8.74
C TYR A 60 -8.70 -10.46 10.02
N THR A 61 -7.81 -10.02 10.91
CA THR A 61 -7.45 -10.72 12.16
C THR A 61 -8.12 -10.14 13.42
N GLY A 62 -8.85 -9.02 13.31
CA GLY A 62 -9.52 -8.38 14.43
C GLY A 62 -10.90 -8.99 14.78
N LYS A 63 -11.52 -8.45 15.83
CA LYS A 63 -12.87 -8.84 16.25
C LYS A 63 -13.89 -8.39 15.20
N LYS A 64 -14.65 -9.34 14.66
CA LYS A 64 -15.77 -9.06 13.74
C LYS A 64 -17.00 -8.64 14.54
N THR A 65 -17.64 -7.56 14.12
CA THR A 65 -18.99 -7.17 14.51
C THR A 65 -19.93 -7.40 13.33
N VAL A 66 -21.24 -7.26 13.53
CA VAL A 66 -22.19 -7.22 12.40
C VAL A 66 -21.77 -6.07 11.49
N SER A 67 -21.42 -6.36 10.24
CA SER A 67 -20.98 -5.36 9.27
C SER A 67 -21.73 -5.54 7.96
N TYR A 68 -22.35 -4.46 7.49
CA TYR A 68 -22.71 -4.29 6.09
C TYR A 68 -21.61 -3.43 5.44
N PRO A 69 -21.08 -3.78 4.25
CA PRO A 69 -21.46 -4.91 3.39
C PRO A 69 -20.75 -6.25 3.72
N LYS A 70 -21.16 -7.34 3.04
CA LYS A 70 -20.67 -8.73 3.23
C LYS A 70 -19.15 -8.86 3.27
N TYR A 71 -18.45 -8.06 2.46
CA TYR A 71 -16.99 -8.08 2.33
C TYR A 71 -16.27 -7.02 3.16
N HIS A 72 -16.93 -6.32 4.09
CA HIS A 72 -16.36 -5.17 4.79
C HIS A 72 -14.98 -5.44 5.41
N TYR A 73 -14.81 -6.55 6.13
CA TYR A 73 -13.54 -6.88 6.78
C TYR A 73 -12.43 -7.30 5.80
N PRO A 74 -12.66 -8.25 4.86
CA PRO A 74 -11.70 -8.52 3.79
C PRO A 74 -11.32 -7.29 2.97
N LEU A 75 -12.30 -6.46 2.59
CA LEU A 75 -12.09 -5.20 1.87
C LEU A 75 -11.19 -4.25 2.64
N LEU A 76 -11.54 -3.96 3.90
CA LEU A 76 -10.75 -3.07 4.76
C LEU A 76 -9.32 -3.57 4.93
N GLN A 77 -9.15 -4.86 5.21
CA GLN A 77 -7.83 -5.43 5.42
C GLN A 77 -7.00 -5.42 4.13
N THR A 78 -7.62 -5.81 3.01
CA THR A 78 -6.96 -5.82 1.70
C THR A 78 -6.53 -4.40 1.31
N TRP A 79 -7.39 -3.39 1.49
CA TRP A 79 -7.02 -2.00 1.23
C TRP A 79 -5.83 -1.54 2.08
N LYS A 80 -5.86 -1.81 3.39
CA LYS A 80 -4.77 -1.45 4.31
C LYS A 80 -3.44 -2.08 3.91
N THR A 81 -3.47 -3.34 3.48
CA THR A 81 -2.27 -4.06 3.06
C THR A 81 -1.81 -3.62 1.67
N PHE A 82 -2.73 -3.50 0.71
CA PHE A 82 -2.45 -3.12 -0.66
C PHE A 82 -1.83 -1.72 -0.76
N ARG A 83 -2.36 -0.73 -0.02
CA ARG A 83 -1.78 0.62 -0.01
C ARG A 83 -0.34 0.62 0.52
N VAL A 84 0.03 -0.24 1.46
CA VAL A 84 1.41 -0.33 1.97
C VAL A 84 2.34 -0.83 0.86
N LEU A 85 1.93 -1.87 0.14
CA LEU A 85 2.69 -2.39 -1.00
C LEU A 85 2.89 -1.31 -2.08
N VAL A 86 1.85 -0.53 -2.39
CA VAL A 86 1.91 0.52 -3.42
C VAL A 86 2.68 1.75 -2.93
N GLU A 87 2.35 2.29 -1.76
CA GLU A 87 2.87 3.58 -1.28
C GLU A 87 4.28 3.47 -0.69
N GLN A 88 4.65 2.33 -0.09
CA GLN A 88 5.95 2.16 0.57
C GLN A 88 6.95 1.33 -0.23
N TYR A 89 6.49 0.55 -1.21
CA TYR A 89 7.36 -0.32 -2.01
C TYR A 89 7.11 -0.18 -3.51
N GLU A 90 6.27 0.77 -3.92
CA GLU A 90 5.94 1.07 -5.32
C GLU A 90 5.57 -0.19 -6.13
N PHE A 91 4.79 -1.08 -5.52
CA PHE A 91 4.21 -2.20 -6.27
C PHE A 91 3.32 -1.66 -7.39
N THR A 92 3.49 -2.24 -8.58
CA THR A 92 2.69 -1.90 -9.76
C THR A 92 1.99 -3.15 -10.28
N LYS A 93 1.11 -2.98 -11.28
CA LYS A 93 0.47 -4.10 -12.00
C LYS A 93 1.45 -5.09 -12.66
N LYS A 94 2.75 -4.78 -12.70
CA LYS A 94 3.77 -5.74 -13.17
C LYS A 94 3.93 -6.94 -12.22
N HIS A 95 3.62 -6.76 -10.92
CA HIS A 95 3.67 -7.85 -9.95
C HIS A 95 2.30 -8.55 -9.85
N HIS A 96 2.28 -9.89 -9.96
CA HIS A 96 1.04 -10.66 -9.97
C HIS A 96 0.18 -10.41 -8.72
N ALA A 97 0.77 -10.46 -7.52
CA ALA A 97 0.06 -10.22 -6.26
C ALA A 97 -0.64 -8.86 -6.19
N ALA A 98 -0.03 -7.81 -6.76
CA ALA A 98 -0.63 -6.48 -6.79
C ALA A 98 -1.83 -6.42 -7.75
N ARG A 99 -1.79 -7.18 -8.86
CA ARG A 99 -2.96 -7.31 -9.75
C ARG A 99 -4.11 -8.02 -9.05
N GLU A 100 -3.86 -9.18 -8.45
CA GLU A 100 -4.92 -9.94 -7.77
C GLU A 100 -5.56 -9.13 -6.62
N ALA A 101 -4.75 -8.39 -5.87
CA ALA A 101 -5.25 -7.48 -4.83
C ALA A 101 -6.15 -6.38 -5.42
N ALA A 102 -5.76 -5.79 -6.55
CA ALA A 102 -6.57 -4.79 -7.24
C ALA A 102 -7.88 -5.39 -7.79
N GLU A 103 -7.83 -6.58 -8.39
CA GLU A 103 -9.02 -7.31 -8.86
C GLU A 103 -9.99 -7.59 -7.71
N PHE A 104 -9.49 -8.02 -6.54
CA PHE A 104 -10.32 -8.18 -5.35
C PHE A 104 -11.01 -6.88 -4.94
N LEU A 105 -10.27 -5.75 -4.90
CA LEU A 105 -10.83 -4.44 -4.56
C LEU A 105 -11.91 -4.02 -5.55
N PHE A 106 -11.68 -4.20 -6.85
CA PHE A 106 -12.67 -3.91 -7.90
C PHE A 106 -13.87 -4.84 -7.85
N SER A 107 -13.71 -6.10 -7.42
CA SER A 107 -14.84 -7.01 -7.20
C SER A 107 -15.81 -6.53 -6.11
N CYS A 108 -15.35 -5.63 -5.23
CA CYS A 108 -16.19 -5.00 -4.21
C CYS A 108 -16.93 -3.75 -4.72
N GLN A 109 -16.67 -3.31 -5.95
CA GLN A 109 -17.30 -2.14 -6.57
C GLN A 109 -18.75 -2.44 -6.94
N THR A 110 -19.67 -1.53 -6.64
CA THR A 110 -21.06 -1.65 -7.07
C THR A 110 -21.24 -1.24 -8.54
N GLN A 111 -22.42 -1.48 -9.10
CA GLN A 111 -22.78 -0.97 -10.43
C GLN A 111 -22.73 0.56 -10.53
N GLN A 112 -22.82 1.29 -9.41
CA GLN A 112 -22.70 2.75 -9.38
C GLN A 112 -21.24 3.22 -9.36
N GLY A 113 -20.28 2.29 -9.30
CA GLY A 113 -18.85 2.60 -9.28
C GLY A 113 -18.28 2.85 -7.89
N ASP A 114 -19.10 2.88 -6.83
CA ASP A 114 -18.62 3.06 -5.46
C ASP A 114 -18.21 1.74 -4.80
N ILE A 115 -17.27 1.82 -3.85
CA ILE A 115 -16.94 0.71 -2.96
C ILE A 115 -17.64 0.97 -1.61
N ARG A 116 -18.75 0.28 -1.39
CA ARG A 116 -19.63 0.52 -0.23
C ARG A 116 -18.89 0.29 1.10
N GLY A 117 -19.04 1.24 2.02
CA GLY A 117 -18.46 1.15 3.37
C GLY A 117 -16.96 1.39 3.43
N MET A 118 -16.36 1.99 2.39
CA MET A 118 -14.95 2.38 2.36
C MET A 118 -14.81 3.83 1.90
N LEU A 119 -14.32 4.70 2.79
CA LEU A 119 -13.86 6.05 2.41
C LEU A 119 -12.41 6.05 1.95
N ALA A 120 -11.58 5.11 2.46
CA ALA A 120 -10.14 5.07 2.18
C ALA A 120 -9.46 6.42 2.44
N ASN A 121 -8.91 7.05 1.39
CA ASN A 121 -8.29 8.38 1.39
C ASN A 121 -9.17 9.44 0.69
N GLN A 122 -10.44 9.14 0.46
CA GLN A 122 -11.38 10.07 -0.17
C GLN A 122 -11.74 11.20 0.79
N TYR A 123 -11.84 12.40 0.23
CA TYR A 123 -12.38 13.55 0.96
C TYR A 123 -13.87 13.33 1.22
N ALA A 124 -14.25 13.29 2.50
CA ALA A 124 -15.63 13.15 2.94
C ALA A 124 -16.01 14.36 3.78
N THR A 125 -16.94 15.16 3.28
CA THR A 125 -17.51 16.31 4.00
C THR A 125 -18.63 15.81 4.90
N TYR A 126 -18.28 15.38 6.11
CA TYR A 126 -19.29 15.12 7.14
C TYR A 126 -19.80 16.46 7.66
N TYR A 127 -21.11 16.65 7.60
CA TYR A 127 -21.82 17.79 8.19
C TYR A 127 -22.28 17.47 9.61
#